data_AF-A0A1L9PP53-F1
#
_entry.id   AF-A0A1L9PP53-F1
#
_cell.length_a   1.000
_cell.length_b   1.000
_cell.length_c   1.000
_cell.angle_alpha   90.00
_cell.angle_beta   90.00
_cell.angle_gamma   90.00
#
_symmetry.space_group_name_H-M   'P 1'
#
loop_
_entity.id
_entity.type
_entity.pdbx_description
1 polymer ?
#
loop_
_entity_poly.entity_id
_entity_poly.type
_entity_poly.pdbx_seq_one_letter_code
_entity_poly.pdbx_strand_id
1 'polypeptide(L)'
;MKQTLPQFENPAYTVGLIAAHPHERAAVEAMLDQKHAPPQYIHPHDHNIYTLGAIKGSPGYHKVVVVSPPAGRYGPMTATATVAKLLSSFPGIKYGVTVGTGGGIPDADSGSDIRLGDVVVGRPEGAYWGVREYDIGKARPTGPEKGSGWPYPPTALLGAVSAIRSKHELTGSDVPKILAAMGRHNPRMGSPQPGQVKRQGFVYPGAENDFLFDGQYEHRQGSADCRGCDPGKLVYRVKREHHDPLIFYGTIASAKTVVNNARQRDTFKDCLCFESDAAEYMNSFPCLVVRGISDYCDSHKNNRWQMYAAATAAAYAKELLGIMHAGSEWIHIQQQQKEKPSCCIM
;
A
#
# COMPACT_ATOMS: atom_id res chain seq x y z
N MET A 1 31.38 -4.52 -16.42
CA MET A 1 31.65 -4.23 -15.00
C MET A 1 30.41 -4.61 -14.21
N LYS A 2 30.51 -5.44 -13.17
CA LYS A 2 29.35 -5.71 -12.29
C LYS A 2 29.03 -4.42 -11.56
N GLN A 3 27.87 -3.83 -11.84
CA GLN A 3 27.42 -2.63 -11.15
C GLN A 3 27.22 -3.00 -9.68
N THR A 4 28.10 -2.53 -8.81
CA THR A 4 27.99 -2.74 -7.37
C THR A 4 26.85 -1.88 -6.84
N LEU A 5 25.86 -2.50 -6.20
CA LEU A 5 24.77 -1.77 -5.57
C LEU A 5 25.32 -0.92 -4.40
N PRO A 6 24.82 0.31 -4.19
CA PRO A 6 25.18 1.11 -3.03
C PRO A 6 24.94 0.35 -1.72
N GLN A 7 25.85 0.45 -0.77
CA GLN A 7 25.73 -0.17 0.55
C GLN A 7 25.66 0.92 1.62
N PHE A 8 24.77 0.72 2.60
CA PHE A 8 24.56 1.64 3.71
C PHE A 8 24.33 0.81 4.98
N GLU A 9 24.71 1.37 6.11
CA GLU A 9 24.44 0.77 7.42
C GLU A 9 22.93 0.75 7.71
N ASN A 10 22.47 -0.25 8.45
CA ASN A 10 21.06 -0.43 8.78
C ASN A 10 20.41 0.81 9.44
N PRO A 11 21.05 1.57 10.34
CA PRO A 11 20.46 2.79 10.92
C PRO A 11 20.18 3.90 9.90
N ALA A 12 20.76 3.85 8.70
CA ALA A 12 20.53 4.85 7.66
C ALA A 12 19.15 4.71 6.99
N TYR A 13 18.46 3.57 7.18
CA TYR A 13 17.14 3.31 6.63
C TYR A 13 16.06 3.79 7.58
N THR A 14 15.21 4.70 7.10
CA THR A 14 14.27 5.43 7.95
C THR A 14 12.80 5.13 7.67
N VAL A 15 12.50 4.43 6.58
CA VAL A 15 11.13 4.10 6.16
C VAL A 15 10.98 2.60 5.96
N GLY A 16 9.99 2.00 6.62
CA GLY A 16 9.56 0.62 6.37
C GLY A 16 8.41 0.56 5.35
N LEU A 17 8.53 -0.27 4.31
CA LEU A 17 7.46 -0.57 3.36
C LEU A 17 7.04 -2.02 3.57
N ILE A 18 5.81 -2.23 4.02
CA ILE A 18 5.28 -3.56 4.32
C ILE A 18 4.28 -3.95 3.26
N ALA A 19 4.52 -5.10 2.62
CA ALA A 19 3.63 -5.69 1.64
C ALA A 19 3.40 -7.15 1.98
N ALA A 20 2.15 -7.54 2.24
CA ALA A 20 1.83 -8.85 2.81
C ALA A 20 1.98 -9.98 1.79
N HIS A 21 1.57 -9.74 0.54
CA HIS A 21 1.55 -10.74 -0.52
C HIS A 21 2.68 -10.55 -1.53
N PRO A 22 3.11 -11.63 -2.22
CA PRO A 22 4.18 -11.55 -3.22
C PRO A 22 3.92 -10.55 -4.36
N HIS A 23 2.67 -10.38 -4.80
CA HIS A 23 2.33 -9.39 -5.83
C HIS A 23 2.41 -7.94 -5.30
N GLU A 24 2.02 -7.73 -4.05
CA GLU A 24 2.14 -6.44 -3.37
C GLU A 24 3.62 -6.08 -3.19
N ARG A 25 4.45 -7.04 -2.74
CA ARG A 25 5.90 -6.84 -2.64
C ARG A 25 6.52 -6.49 -3.99
N ALA A 26 6.15 -7.23 -5.05
CA ALA A 26 6.65 -6.95 -6.39
C ALA A 26 6.27 -5.54 -6.87
N ALA A 27 5.03 -5.10 -6.62
CA ALA A 27 4.60 -3.73 -6.92
C ALA A 27 5.42 -2.69 -6.14
N VAL A 28 5.62 -2.87 -4.84
CA VAL A 28 6.42 -1.97 -4.00
C VAL A 28 7.88 -1.91 -4.44
N GLU A 29 8.51 -3.05 -4.72
CA GLU A 29 9.90 -3.09 -5.19
C GLU A 29 10.08 -2.41 -6.55
N ALA A 30 9.06 -2.48 -7.42
CA ALA A 30 9.07 -1.81 -8.72
C ALA A 30 8.97 -0.28 -8.61
N MET A 31 8.61 0.25 -7.44
CA MET A 31 8.56 1.68 -7.15
C MET A 31 9.89 2.27 -6.67
N LEU A 32 10.88 1.43 -6.34
CA LEU A 32 12.20 1.90 -5.92
C LEU A 32 12.90 2.64 -7.07
N ASP A 33 13.44 3.83 -6.78
CA ASP A 33 14.30 4.55 -7.73
C ASP A 33 15.71 3.97 -7.77
N GLN A 34 16.16 3.40 -6.65
CA GLN A 34 17.46 2.74 -6.51
C GLN A 34 17.33 1.48 -5.66
N LYS A 35 18.01 0.41 -6.05
CA LYS A 35 18.24 -0.78 -5.21
C LYS A 35 19.57 -0.67 -4.51
N HIS A 36 19.63 -1.09 -3.25
CA HIS A 36 20.85 -1.13 -2.45
C HIS A 36 21.31 -2.58 -2.25
N ALA A 37 22.56 -2.75 -1.82
CA ALA A 37 23.10 -4.04 -1.41
C ALA A 37 22.33 -4.60 -0.21
N PRO A 38 22.38 -5.93 0.04
CA PRO A 38 21.79 -6.55 1.22
C PRO A 38 22.29 -5.91 2.53
N PRO A 39 21.51 -6.01 3.62
CA PRO A 39 21.89 -5.45 4.92
C PRO A 39 23.21 -6.04 5.42
N GLN A 40 24.00 -5.21 6.08
CA GLN A 40 25.30 -5.62 6.65
C GLN A 40 25.13 -6.42 7.95
N TYR A 41 24.01 -6.21 8.63
CA TYR A 41 23.66 -6.91 9.86
C TYR A 41 22.19 -7.34 9.80
N ILE A 42 21.90 -8.51 10.33
CA ILE A 42 20.53 -8.97 10.61
C ILE A 42 20.54 -9.51 12.03
N HIS A 43 19.55 -9.14 12.83
CA HIS A 43 19.44 -9.65 14.19
C HIS A 43 19.36 -11.20 14.17
N PRO A 44 20.04 -11.96 15.05
CA PRO A 44 20.13 -13.42 14.94
C PRO A 44 18.79 -14.17 14.91
N HIS A 45 17.74 -13.60 15.51
CA HIS A 45 16.38 -14.17 15.55
C HIS A 45 15.44 -13.61 14.48
N ASP A 46 15.99 -12.77 13.60
CA ASP A 46 15.28 -12.22 12.46
C ASP A 46 15.48 -13.13 11.24
N HIS A 47 14.36 -13.62 10.71
CA HIS A 47 14.31 -14.50 9.55
C HIS A 47 13.56 -13.83 8.38
N ASN A 48 13.26 -12.54 8.51
CA ASN A 48 12.65 -11.79 7.43
C ASN A 48 13.66 -11.62 6.29
N ILE A 49 13.15 -11.55 5.06
CA ILE A 49 13.95 -11.25 3.87
C ILE A 49 13.66 -9.81 3.42
N TYR A 50 14.70 -8.98 3.41
CA TYR A 50 14.60 -7.56 3.13
C TYR A 50 15.08 -7.21 1.72
N THR A 51 14.37 -6.28 1.09
CA THR A 51 14.87 -5.57 -0.09
C THR A 51 15.16 -4.13 0.31
N LEU A 52 16.40 -3.69 0.10
CA LEU A 52 16.84 -2.35 0.45
C LEU A 52 16.89 -1.45 -0.78
N GLY A 53 16.50 -0.20 -0.61
CA GLY A 53 16.54 0.76 -1.71
C GLY A 53 16.28 2.18 -1.30
N ALA A 54 15.95 3.01 -2.29
CA ALA A 54 15.60 4.39 -2.07
C ALA A 54 14.45 4.85 -2.97
N ILE A 55 13.64 5.78 -2.45
CA ILE A 55 12.60 6.50 -3.19
C ILE A 55 12.91 7.99 -3.12
N LYS A 56 12.88 8.66 -4.26
CA LYS A 56 13.16 10.10 -4.36
C LYS A 56 12.14 10.88 -3.56
N GLY A 57 12.61 11.82 -2.73
CA GLY A 57 11.81 12.81 -1.98
C GLY A 57 12.17 14.24 -2.40
N SER A 58 11.87 15.22 -1.54
CA SER A 58 12.04 16.64 -1.84
C SER A 58 12.80 17.42 -0.75
N PRO A 59 14.11 17.72 -0.90
CA PRO A 59 15.06 17.13 -1.84
C PRO A 59 15.56 15.75 -1.34
N GLY A 60 16.27 15.02 -2.19
CA GLY A 60 17.03 13.82 -1.81
C GLY A 60 16.26 12.51 -1.96
N TYR A 61 16.64 11.52 -1.15
CA TYR A 61 16.10 10.15 -1.21
C TYR A 61 15.81 9.60 0.17
N HIS A 62 14.60 9.05 0.34
CA HIS A 62 14.25 8.22 1.48
C HIS A 62 14.89 6.86 1.32
N LYS A 63 15.72 6.43 2.28
CA LYS A 63 16.24 5.05 2.31
C LYS A 63 15.17 4.16 2.92
N VAL A 64 14.72 3.17 2.14
CA VAL A 64 13.55 2.34 2.47
C VAL A 64 13.93 0.87 2.63
N VAL A 65 13.21 0.18 3.53
CA VAL A 65 13.29 -1.27 3.73
C VAL A 65 11.96 -1.88 3.31
N VAL A 66 11.97 -2.78 2.33
CA VAL A 66 10.79 -3.55 1.93
C VAL A 66 10.81 -4.90 2.64
N VAL A 67 9.71 -5.25 3.31
CA VAL A 67 9.55 -6.54 4.00
C VAL A 67 8.16 -7.13 3.76
N SER A 68 8.09 -8.46 3.85
CA SER A 68 6.85 -9.22 3.80
C SER A 68 6.84 -10.25 4.93
N PRO A 69 5.66 -10.62 5.46
CA PRO A 69 5.53 -11.77 6.34
C PRO A 69 5.95 -13.07 5.61
N PRO A 70 6.31 -14.13 6.35
CA PRO A 70 6.66 -15.42 5.77
C PRO A 70 5.51 -16.00 4.92
N ALA A 71 5.86 -16.64 3.81
CA ALA A 71 4.87 -17.24 2.91
C ALA A 71 3.94 -18.22 3.65
N GLY A 72 2.64 -18.10 3.40
CA GLY A 72 1.62 -18.96 4.01
C GLY A 72 1.35 -18.68 5.49
N ARG A 73 2.01 -17.69 6.10
CA ARG A 73 1.72 -17.24 7.46
C ARG A 73 1.06 -15.87 7.43
N TYR A 74 -0.16 -15.80 7.92
CA TYR A 74 -0.98 -14.60 7.93
C TYR A 74 -1.51 -14.35 9.34
N GLY A 75 -2.11 -13.18 9.54
CA GLY A 75 -2.75 -12.83 10.79
C GLY A 75 -1.86 -12.04 11.76
N PRO A 76 -2.46 -11.58 12.87
CA PRO A 76 -1.88 -10.62 13.81
C PRO A 76 -0.48 -10.95 14.31
N MET A 77 -0.30 -12.17 14.82
CA MET A 77 0.97 -12.57 15.43
C MET A 77 2.10 -12.54 14.41
N THR A 78 1.79 -12.88 13.15
CA THR A 78 2.76 -12.84 12.06
C THR A 78 3.10 -11.39 11.68
N ALA A 79 2.09 -10.51 11.61
CA ALA A 79 2.27 -9.09 11.35
C ALA A 79 3.16 -8.43 12.42
N THR A 80 2.81 -8.59 13.70
CA THR A 80 3.58 -8.07 14.82
C THR A 80 5.00 -8.62 14.85
N ALA A 81 5.19 -9.94 14.68
CA ALA A 81 6.52 -10.55 14.67
C ALA A 81 7.39 -10.03 13.52
N THR A 82 6.80 -9.82 12.34
CA THR A 82 7.49 -9.28 11.16
C THR A 82 8.02 -7.88 11.47
N VAL A 83 7.18 -7.01 12.04
CA VAL A 83 7.55 -5.64 12.42
C VAL A 83 8.57 -5.59 13.54
N ALA A 84 8.38 -6.35 14.62
CA ALA A 84 9.32 -6.36 15.75
C ALA A 84 10.74 -6.74 15.32
N LYS A 85 10.85 -7.72 14.41
CA LYS A 85 12.11 -8.15 13.81
C LYS A 85 12.71 -7.10 12.87
N LEU A 86 11.87 -6.47 12.04
CA LEU A 86 12.27 -5.33 11.21
C LEU A 86 12.91 -4.22 12.06
N LEU A 87 12.27 -3.82 13.15
CA LEU A 87 12.78 -2.75 14.02
C LEU A 87 14.05 -3.15 14.78
N SER A 88 14.21 -4.44 15.08
CA SER A 88 15.42 -4.97 15.71
C SER A 88 16.62 -4.95 14.76
N SER A 89 16.40 -5.24 13.47
CA SER A 89 17.46 -5.20 12.45
C SER A 89 17.70 -3.80 11.88
N PHE A 90 16.69 -2.93 11.85
CA PHE A 90 16.75 -1.57 11.29
C PHE A 90 16.29 -0.53 12.31
N PRO A 91 17.15 -0.18 13.29
CA PRO A 91 16.78 0.73 14.39
C PRO A 91 16.54 2.18 13.92
N GLY A 92 16.93 2.53 12.70
CA GLY A 92 16.73 3.86 12.12
C GLY A 92 15.31 4.14 11.63
N ILE A 93 14.45 3.12 11.54
CA ILE A 93 13.09 3.25 11.02
C ILE A 93 12.26 4.17 11.92
N LYS A 94 11.70 5.22 11.33
CA LYS A 94 10.88 6.23 12.01
C LYS A 94 9.39 6.00 11.80
N TYR A 95 9.02 5.51 10.63
CA TYR A 95 7.65 5.21 10.25
C TYR A 95 7.63 4.22 9.08
N GLY A 96 6.45 3.72 8.74
CA GLY A 96 6.26 2.94 7.53
C GLY A 96 4.96 3.21 6.80
N VAL A 97 4.84 2.52 5.67
CA VAL A 97 3.62 2.46 4.86
C VAL A 97 3.30 1.00 4.65
N THR A 98 2.10 0.58 5.03
CA THR A 98 1.59 -0.72 4.64
C THR A 98 0.90 -0.56 3.30
N VAL A 99 1.38 -1.30 2.29
CA VAL A 99 0.89 -1.22 0.91
C VAL A 99 0.34 -2.58 0.54
N GLY A 100 -0.90 -2.60 0.09
CA GLY A 100 -1.54 -3.86 -0.30
C GLY A 100 -2.83 -3.65 -1.05
N THR A 101 -3.58 -4.73 -1.19
CA THR A 101 -4.92 -4.73 -1.79
C THR A 101 -6.00 -4.77 -0.73
N GLY A 102 -7.16 -4.18 -1.04
CA GLY A 102 -8.36 -4.22 -0.20
C GLY A 102 -9.61 -4.38 -1.05
N GLY A 103 -10.72 -4.72 -0.42
CA GLY A 103 -12.02 -4.78 -1.07
C GLY A 103 -12.82 -3.50 -0.81
N GLY A 104 -13.28 -2.84 -1.86
CA GLY A 104 -13.94 -1.54 -1.77
C GLY A 104 -15.35 -1.64 -1.19
N ILE A 105 -15.78 -0.57 -0.55
CA ILE A 105 -17.15 -0.35 -0.08
C ILE A 105 -17.73 0.80 -0.90
N PRO A 106 -18.36 0.53 -2.05
CA PRO A 106 -18.99 1.57 -2.84
C PRO A 106 -20.18 2.16 -2.08
N ASP A 107 -20.28 3.47 -2.09
CA ASP A 107 -21.43 4.20 -1.56
C ASP A 107 -21.75 5.37 -2.48
N ALA A 108 -22.58 5.10 -3.48
CA ALA A 108 -22.99 6.11 -4.45
C ALA A 108 -23.84 7.22 -3.80
N ASP A 109 -24.58 6.90 -2.73
CA ASP A 109 -25.50 7.84 -2.09
C ASP A 109 -24.75 8.91 -1.28
N SER A 110 -23.60 8.56 -0.69
CA SER A 110 -22.70 9.51 -0.01
C SER A 110 -21.67 10.17 -0.92
N GLY A 111 -21.69 9.86 -2.24
CA GLY A 111 -20.73 10.38 -3.22
C GLY A 111 -19.38 9.65 -3.25
N SER A 112 -19.24 8.54 -2.51
CA SER A 112 -18.03 7.71 -2.47
C SER A 112 -18.15 6.51 -3.43
N ASP A 113 -18.16 6.80 -4.74
CA ASP A 113 -18.16 5.77 -5.78
C ASP A 113 -16.74 5.18 -5.99
N ILE A 114 -16.34 4.34 -5.04
CA ILE A 114 -15.08 3.59 -5.06
C ILE A 114 -15.12 2.50 -6.12
N ARG A 115 -14.11 2.47 -6.99
CA ARG A 115 -13.98 1.53 -8.10
C ARG A 115 -12.75 0.65 -8.03
N LEU A 116 -12.80 -0.47 -8.75
CA LEU A 116 -11.65 -1.35 -8.84
C LEU A 116 -10.46 -0.60 -9.48
N GLY A 117 -9.28 -0.77 -8.89
CA GLY A 117 -8.07 -0.03 -9.24
C GLY A 117 -7.87 1.30 -8.50
N ASP A 118 -8.91 1.88 -7.88
CA ASP A 118 -8.77 3.06 -7.03
C ASP A 118 -7.91 2.78 -5.80
N VAL A 119 -7.48 3.85 -5.13
CA VAL A 119 -6.65 3.77 -3.92
C VAL A 119 -7.41 4.35 -2.74
N VAL A 120 -7.41 3.63 -1.62
CA VAL A 120 -7.89 4.10 -0.32
C VAL A 120 -6.70 4.32 0.60
N VAL A 121 -6.69 5.46 1.28
CA VAL A 121 -5.66 5.87 2.24
C VAL A 121 -6.31 6.03 3.60
N GLY A 122 -5.79 5.30 4.59
CA GLY A 122 -6.26 5.34 5.98
C GLY A 122 -6.02 6.71 6.59
N ARG A 123 -7.04 7.57 6.62
CA ARG A 123 -6.98 8.92 7.17
C ARG A 123 -7.82 8.98 8.45
N PRO A 124 -7.32 9.59 9.53
CA PRO A 124 -8.12 9.86 10.72
C PRO A 124 -9.40 10.64 10.37
N GLU A 125 -10.55 10.06 10.70
CA GLU A 125 -11.87 10.64 10.45
C GLU A 125 -12.88 10.13 11.49
N GLY A 126 -13.69 11.05 12.01
CA GLY A 126 -14.66 10.73 13.07
C GLY A 126 -13.98 10.13 14.30
N ALA A 127 -14.42 8.93 14.69
CA ALA A 127 -13.92 8.20 15.86
C ALA A 127 -12.72 7.29 15.57
N TYR A 128 -12.28 7.20 14.31
CA TYR A 128 -11.29 6.21 13.87
C TYR A 128 -10.02 6.88 13.35
N TRP A 129 -8.87 6.31 13.68
CA TRP A 129 -7.55 6.85 13.31
C TRP A 129 -7.07 6.37 11.94
N GLY A 130 -8.01 6.27 10.99
CA GLY A 130 -7.79 5.71 9.66
C GLY A 130 -7.99 4.20 9.56
N VAL A 131 -8.08 3.50 10.70
CA VAL A 131 -8.43 2.07 10.75
C VAL A 131 -9.49 1.81 11.82
N ARG A 132 -10.49 0.99 11.47
CA ARG A 132 -11.50 0.43 12.38
C ARG A 132 -11.32 -1.08 12.44
N GLU A 133 -10.95 -1.60 13.60
CA GLU A 133 -10.94 -3.05 13.84
C GLU A 133 -12.37 -3.60 13.91
N TYR A 134 -12.61 -4.74 13.26
CA TYR A 134 -13.84 -5.49 13.42
C TYR A 134 -13.56 -7.00 13.45
N ASP A 135 -14.30 -7.76 14.25
CA ASP A 135 -14.37 -9.22 14.18
C ASP A 135 -15.81 -9.62 14.49
N ILE A 136 -16.33 -10.66 13.82
CA ILE A 136 -17.73 -11.10 13.97
C ILE A 136 -18.00 -11.42 15.45
N GLY A 137 -18.92 -10.67 16.08
CA GLY A 137 -19.34 -10.86 17.47
C GLY A 137 -18.69 -9.93 18.51
N LYS A 138 -17.70 -9.10 18.14
CA LYS A 138 -17.16 -8.04 19.01
C LYS A 138 -16.82 -6.80 18.19
N ALA A 139 -17.83 -6.05 17.79
CA ALA A 139 -17.62 -4.64 17.46
C ALA A 139 -17.21 -3.95 18.77
N ARG A 140 -15.94 -3.61 18.94
CA ARG A 140 -15.53 -2.75 20.04
C ARG A 140 -15.88 -1.31 19.63
N PRO A 141 -16.75 -0.60 20.36
CA PRO A 141 -17.08 0.81 20.08
C PRO A 141 -15.91 1.77 20.37
N THR A 142 -14.77 1.25 20.80
CA THR A 142 -13.63 2.04 21.20
C THR A 142 -12.62 2.06 20.07
N GLY A 143 -12.66 3.13 19.28
CA GLY A 143 -11.41 3.67 18.80
C GLY A 143 -10.47 3.84 20.01
N PRO A 144 -9.16 3.64 19.84
CA PRO A 144 -8.20 3.69 20.94
C PRO A 144 -8.35 5.00 21.70
N GLU A 145 -8.45 4.89 23.03
CA GLU A 145 -8.63 6.05 23.91
C GLU A 145 -7.50 7.07 23.67
N LYS A 146 -7.85 8.36 23.67
CA LYS A 146 -6.87 9.45 23.58
C LYS A 146 -5.86 9.29 24.73
N GLY A 147 -4.63 8.88 24.43
CA GLY A 147 -3.52 8.86 25.39
C GLY A 147 -2.65 7.60 25.44
N SER A 148 -2.99 6.50 24.76
CA SER A 148 -2.26 5.22 24.87
C SER A 148 -1.36 4.89 23.67
N GLY A 149 -0.36 5.72 23.34
CA GLY A 149 0.64 5.34 22.32
C GLY A 149 0.06 5.01 20.94
N TRP A 150 0.78 4.22 20.11
CA TRP A 150 0.44 3.97 18.68
C TRP A 150 -0.80 3.11 18.50
N PRO A 151 -1.87 3.75 18.01
CA PRO A 151 -2.51 3.34 16.75
C PRO A 151 -2.89 4.55 15.87
N TYR A 152 -1.92 5.42 15.60
CA TYR A 152 -2.10 6.65 14.83
C TYR A 152 -1.14 6.69 13.64
N PRO A 153 -1.56 7.11 12.44
CA PRO A 153 -0.63 7.40 11.38
C PRO A 153 0.34 8.53 11.80
N PRO A 154 1.64 8.42 11.52
CA PRO A 154 2.64 9.45 11.83
C PRO A 154 2.23 10.83 11.30
N THR A 155 2.44 11.88 12.11
CA THR A 155 2.14 13.27 11.72
C THR A 155 2.87 13.69 10.44
N ALA A 156 4.09 13.19 10.22
CA ALA A 156 4.84 13.40 8.99
C ALA A 156 4.10 12.84 7.76
N LEU A 157 3.50 11.65 7.87
CA LEU A 157 2.71 11.04 6.78
C LEU A 157 1.37 11.74 6.60
N LEU A 158 0.72 12.18 7.69
CA LEU A 158 -0.52 12.97 7.59
C LEU A 158 -0.29 14.35 6.96
N GLY A 159 0.83 15.00 7.27
CA GLY A 159 1.26 16.23 6.59
C GLY A 159 1.48 16.00 5.10
N ALA A 160 2.12 14.89 4.72
CA ALA A 160 2.30 14.50 3.33
C ALA A 160 0.97 14.22 2.61
N VAL A 161 0.02 13.55 3.27
CA VAL A 161 -1.34 13.36 2.75
C VAL A 161 -2.02 14.70 2.48
N SER A 162 -1.93 15.66 3.40
CA SER A 162 -2.50 17.00 3.21
C SER A 162 -1.89 17.71 2.01
N ALA A 163 -0.55 17.67 1.88
CA ALA A 163 0.16 18.30 0.77
C ALA A 163 -0.16 17.65 -0.59
N ILE A 164 -0.27 16.32 -0.65
CA ILE A 164 -0.65 15.62 -1.88
C ILE A 164 -2.05 15.96 -2.32
N ARG A 165 -3.01 16.04 -1.39
CA ARG A 165 -4.38 16.42 -1.73
C ARG A 165 -4.42 17.80 -2.37
N SER A 166 -3.71 18.78 -1.79
CA SER A 166 -3.56 20.11 -2.38
C SER A 166 -2.95 20.07 -3.79
N LYS A 167 -1.90 19.27 -3.99
CA LYS A 167 -1.29 19.06 -5.31
C LYS A 167 -2.27 18.43 -6.31
N HIS A 168 -3.07 17.46 -5.89
CA HIS A 168 -4.05 16.78 -6.75
C HIS A 168 -5.15 17.72 -7.22
N GLU A 169 -5.60 18.66 -6.37
CA GLU A 169 -6.52 19.73 -6.79
C GLU A 169 -5.90 20.65 -7.86
N LEU A 170 -4.60 20.94 -7.76
CA LEU A 170 -3.92 21.85 -8.68
C LEU A 170 -3.54 21.20 -10.01
N THR A 171 -3.08 19.94 -9.98
CA THR A 171 -2.37 19.31 -11.11
C THR A 171 -2.72 17.84 -11.35
N GLY A 172 -3.63 17.27 -10.55
CA GLY A 172 -3.96 15.85 -10.57
C GLY A 172 -2.90 14.96 -9.91
N SER A 173 -3.16 13.65 -9.89
CA SER A 173 -2.26 12.66 -9.32
C SER A 173 -1.15 12.24 -10.29
N ASP A 174 0.05 11.98 -9.76
CA ASP A 174 1.13 11.39 -10.53
C ASP A 174 1.06 9.85 -10.60
N VAL A 175 0.10 9.20 -9.93
CA VAL A 175 -0.10 7.74 -9.98
C VAL A 175 -0.10 7.19 -11.40
N PRO A 176 -0.85 7.75 -12.38
CA PRO A 176 -0.82 7.27 -13.76
C PRO A 176 0.58 7.36 -14.40
N LYS A 177 1.33 8.44 -14.14
CA LYS A 177 2.69 8.64 -14.65
C LYS A 177 3.67 7.64 -14.04
N ILE A 178 3.53 7.38 -12.74
CA ILE A 178 4.33 6.41 -11.99
C ILE A 178 4.07 4.98 -12.52
N LEU A 179 2.81 4.61 -12.74
CA LEU A 179 2.43 3.32 -13.31
C LEU A 179 3.00 3.12 -14.72
N ALA A 180 2.91 4.15 -15.56
CA ALA A 180 3.50 4.12 -16.90
C ALA A 180 5.02 3.93 -16.84
N ALA A 181 5.72 4.59 -15.91
CA ALA A 181 7.15 4.42 -15.70
C ALA A 181 7.49 3.00 -15.18
N MET A 182 6.71 2.47 -14.25
CA MET A 182 6.84 1.11 -13.74
C MET A 182 6.78 0.09 -14.89
N GLY A 183 5.78 0.22 -15.78
CA GLY A 183 5.61 -0.67 -16.93
C GLY A 183 6.78 -0.61 -17.92
N ARG A 184 7.34 0.58 -18.15
CA ARG A 184 8.53 0.74 -19.02
C ARG A 184 9.78 0.11 -18.40
N HIS A 185 10.02 0.30 -17.11
CA HIS A 185 11.21 -0.23 -16.43
C HIS A 185 11.13 -1.72 -16.11
N ASN A 186 9.91 -2.26 -15.98
CA ASN A 186 9.67 -3.66 -15.64
C ASN A 186 8.73 -4.31 -16.67
N PRO A 187 9.15 -4.55 -17.93
CA PRO A 187 8.28 -5.05 -18.98
C PRO A 187 7.57 -6.37 -18.63
N ARG A 188 8.20 -7.23 -17.82
CA ARG A 188 7.61 -8.48 -17.32
C ARG A 188 6.37 -8.29 -16.47
N MET A 189 6.19 -7.13 -15.84
CA MET A 189 4.99 -6.80 -15.07
C MET A 189 3.80 -6.44 -15.96
N GLY A 190 4.03 -6.15 -17.25
CA GLY A 190 2.98 -5.85 -18.21
C GLY A 190 2.19 -7.08 -18.69
N SER A 191 2.61 -8.30 -18.33
CA SER A 191 2.00 -9.54 -18.83
C SER A 191 1.78 -10.56 -17.71
N PRO A 192 0.79 -11.46 -17.86
CA PRO A 192 0.64 -12.64 -17.01
C PRO A 192 1.94 -13.43 -16.85
N GLN A 193 2.14 -14.04 -15.68
CA GLN A 193 3.26 -14.98 -15.52
C GLN A 193 3.05 -16.22 -16.41
N PRO A 194 4.10 -16.70 -17.11
CA PRO A 194 4.01 -17.92 -17.90
C PRO A 194 3.50 -19.10 -17.06
N GLY A 195 2.50 -19.82 -17.55
CA GLY A 195 1.89 -20.95 -16.85
C GLY A 195 0.83 -20.58 -15.79
N GLN A 196 0.62 -19.30 -15.49
CA GLN A 196 -0.44 -18.83 -14.58
C GLN A 196 -1.57 -18.15 -15.36
N VAL A 197 -2.41 -18.94 -16.02
CA VAL A 197 -3.52 -18.45 -16.88
C VAL A 197 -4.52 -17.54 -16.15
N LYS A 198 -4.63 -17.68 -14.82
CA LYS A 198 -5.56 -16.89 -13.98
C LYS A 198 -5.00 -15.55 -13.50
N ARG A 199 -3.69 -15.29 -13.64
CA ARG A 199 -3.04 -14.12 -13.03
C ARG A 199 -2.74 -13.08 -14.10
N GLN A 200 -3.35 -11.90 -13.97
CA GLN A 200 -3.16 -10.80 -14.91
C GLN A 200 -1.80 -10.10 -14.73
N GLY A 201 -1.44 -9.23 -15.67
CA GLY A 201 -0.34 -8.27 -15.47
C GLY A 201 -0.74 -7.15 -14.50
N PHE A 202 0.21 -6.30 -14.13
CA PHE A 202 0.00 -5.10 -13.31
C PHE A 202 -0.55 -3.91 -14.15
N VAL A 203 -1.36 -4.21 -15.15
CA VAL A 203 -1.91 -3.24 -16.12
C VAL A 203 -3.40 -3.05 -15.88
N TYR A 204 -3.91 -1.87 -16.24
CA TYR A 204 -5.33 -1.56 -16.08
C TYR A 204 -6.20 -2.59 -16.83
N PRO A 205 -7.09 -3.32 -16.13
CA PRO A 205 -7.90 -4.36 -16.76
C PRO A 205 -9.02 -3.84 -17.67
N GLY A 206 -9.28 -2.53 -17.73
CA GLY A 206 -10.37 -1.94 -18.50
C GLY A 206 -11.64 -1.72 -17.67
N ALA A 207 -12.33 -0.61 -17.92
CA ALA A 207 -13.56 -0.23 -17.20
C ALA A 207 -14.71 -1.23 -17.43
N GLU A 208 -14.71 -1.90 -18.57
CA GLU A 208 -15.65 -2.96 -18.94
C GLU A 208 -15.52 -4.22 -18.07
N ASN A 209 -14.47 -4.32 -17.25
CA ASN A 209 -14.23 -5.41 -16.32
C ASN A 209 -14.45 -5.00 -14.85
N ASP A 210 -14.98 -3.80 -14.62
CA ASP A 210 -15.39 -3.31 -13.31
C ASP A 210 -16.89 -3.62 -13.09
N PHE A 211 -17.16 -4.73 -12.41
CA PHE A 211 -18.51 -5.22 -12.16
C PHE A 211 -18.88 -5.04 -10.69
N LEU A 212 -19.80 -4.12 -10.43
CA LEU A 212 -20.51 -4.02 -9.15
C LEU A 212 -21.93 -4.55 -9.34
N PHE A 213 -22.26 -5.66 -8.68
CA PHE A 213 -23.59 -6.25 -8.72
C PHE A 213 -24.47 -5.73 -7.58
N ASP A 214 -25.78 -5.79 -7.79
CA ASP A 214 -26.76 -5.57 -6.73
C ASP A 214 -26.49 -6.49 -5.53
N GLY A 215 -26.57 -5.95 -4.31
CA GLY A 215 -26.17 -6.67 -3.09
C GLY A 215 -27.05 -7.88 -2.73
N GLN A 216 -28.19 -8.06 -3.40
CA GLN A 216 -29.03 -9.25 -3.26
C GLN A 216 -28.75 -10.30 -4.33
N TYR A 217 -28.01 -9.96 -5.38
CA TYR A 217 -27.63 -10.89 -6.42
C TYR A 217 -26.39 -11.67 -5.97
N GLU A 218 -26.53 -12.99 -5.83
CA GLU A 218 -25.44 -13.88 -5.46
C GLU A 218 -24.84 -14.55 -6.69
N HIS A 219 -23.52 -14.66 -6.68
CA HIS A 219 -22.78 -15.32 -7.75
C HIS A 219 -23.14 -16.80 -7.86
N ARG A 220 -23.15 -17.34 -9.10
CA ARG A 220 -23.48 -18.75 -9.33
C ARG A 220 -22.40 -19.65 -8.75
N GLN A 221 -22.77 -20.49 -7.78
CA GLN A 221 -21.88 -21.48 -7.19
C GLN A 221 -21.14 -22.32 -8.25
N GLY A 222 -19.82 -22.46 -8.07
CA GLY A 222 -18.95 -23.26 -8.93
C GLY A 222 -18.36 -22.54 -10.14
N SER A 223 -18.76 -21.30 -10.45
CA SER A 223 -18.08 -20.50 -11.48
C SER A 223 -16.85 -19.77 -10.92
N ALA A 224 -15.81 -19.62 -11.74
CA ALA A 224 -14.57 -18.93 -11.34
C ALA A 224 -14.57 -17.43 -11.67
N ASP A 225 -15.55 -16.96 -12.44
CA ASP A 225 -15.69 -15.56 -12.86
C ASP A 225 -17.16 -15.20 -13.14
N CYS A 226 -17.38 -13.92 -13.49
CA CYS A 226 -18.71 -13.34 -13.69
C CYS A 226 -19.20 -13.41 -15.14
N ARG A 227 -18.57 -14.17 -16.05
CA ARG A 227 -19.01 -14.23 -17.46
C ARG A 227 -20.42 -14.82 -17.64
N GLY A 228 -20.87 -15.62 -16.67
CA GLY A 228 -22.20 -16.21 -16.64
C GLY A 228 -23.20 -15.48 -15.73
N CYS A 229 -22.81 -14.34 -15.15
CA CYS A 229 -23.69 -13.52 -14.31
C CYS A 229 -24.64 -12.68 -15.18
N ASP A 230 -25.81 -12.36 -14.63
CA ASP A 230 -26.83 -11.56 -15.30
C ASP A 230 -26.41 -10.08 -15.38
N PRO A 231 -26.16 -9.52 -16.58
CA PRO A 231 -25.79 -8.12 -16.72
C PRO A 231 -26.88 -7.15 -16.24
N GLY A 232 -28.15 -7.58 -16.22
CA GLY A 232 -29.26 -6.79 -15.67
C GLY A 232 -29.21 -6.61 -14.15
N LYS A 233 -28.29 -7.30 -13.47
CA LYS A 233 -28.04 -7.15 -12.02
C LYS A 233 -26.85 -6.24 -11.71
N LEU A 234 -26.20 -5.66 -12.71
CA LEU A 234 -25.15 -4.67 -12.50
C LEU A 234 -25.76 -3.35 -11.99
N VAL A 235 -25.14 -2.78 -10.96
CA VAL A 235 -25.47 -1.44 -10.48
C VAL A 235 -25.07 -0.43 -11.54
N TYR A 236 -26.02 0.38 -11.99
CA TYR A 236 -25.74 1.48 -12.90
C TYR A 236 -24.82 2.50 -12.22
N ARG A 237 -23.71 2.83 -12.88
CA ARG A 237 -22.75 3.84 -12.43
C ARG A 237 -22.40 4.76 -13.58
N VAL A 238 -22.38 6.06 -13.31
CA VAL A 238 -22.04 7.09 -14.30
C VAL A 238 -20.64 6.83 -14.86
N LYS A 239 -20.44 6.91 -16.17
CA LYS A 239 -19.10 6.70 -16.75
C LYS A 239 -18.15 7.80 -16.27
N ARG A 240 -16.96 7.43 -15.76
CA ARG A 240 -15.91 8.41 -15.44
C ARG A 240 -15.36 9.04 -16.73
N GLU A 241 -14.99 10.31 -16.65
CA GLU A 241 -14.39 11.03 -17.78
C GLU A 241 -13.02 10.46 -18.20
N HIS A 242 -12.29 9.90 -17.23
CA HIS A 242 -10.94 9.36 -17.38
C HIS A 242 -10.81 8.03 -16.64
N HIS A 243 -9.81 7.23 -17.04
CA HIS A 243 -9.55 5.89 -16.52
C HIS A 243 -8.51 5.87 -15.39
N ASP A 244 -8.09 7.05 -14.92
CA ASP A 244 -7.08 7.16 -13.88
C ASP A 244 -7.65 6.69 -12.52
N PRO A 245 -6.82 6.02 -11.69
CA PRO A 245 -7.21 5.68 -10.33
C PRO A 245 -7.53 6.94 -9.53
N LEU A 246 -8.68 6.94 -8.85
CA LEU A 246 -9.02 7.97 -7.88
C LEU A 246 -8.48 7.60 -6.49
N ILE A 247 -8.19 8.62 -5.69
CA ILE A 247 -7.67 8.46 -4.32
C ILE A 247 -8.74 8.88 -3.32
N PHE A 248 -9.13 7.96 -2.46
CA PHE A 248 -10.10 8.17 -1.39
C PHE A 248 -9.40 8.16 -0.03
N TYR A 249 -9.86 9.02 0.87
CA TYR A 249 -9.23 9.23 2.18
C TYR A 249 -10.25 9.06 3.28
N GLY A 250 -10.08 8.06 4.14
CA GLY A 250 -11.02 7.81 5.23
C GLY A 250 -10.69 6.52 5.98
N THR A 251 -11.70 5.99 6.67
CA THR A 251 -11.55 4.81 7.53
C THR A 251 -11.45 3.52 6.72
N ILE A 252 -10.47 2.68 7.05
CA ILE A 252 -10.30 1.33 6.51
C ILE A 252 -10.74 0.31 7.58
N ALA A 253 -11.61 -0.62 7.21
CA ALA A 253 -12.04 -1.70 8.09
C ALA A 253 -11.02 -2.84 8.07
N SER A 254 -10.43 -3.17 9.22
CA SER A 254 -9.40 -4.22 9.38
C SER A 254 -9.96 -5.39 10.18
N ALA A 255 -9.90 -6.60 9.62
CA ALA A 255 -10.29 -7.83 10.31
C ALA A 255 -9.50 -9.05 9.84
N LYS A 256 -9.55 -10.12 10.64
CA LYS A 256 -9.05 -11.44 10.24
C LYS A 256 -10.00 -12.12 9.26
N THR A 257 -11.30 -11.85 9.40
CA THR A 257 -12.34 -12.49 8.61
C THR A 257 -12.53 -11.72 7.31
N VAL A 258 -12.36 -12.42 6.18
CA VAL A 258 -12.62 -11.84 4.86
C VAL A 258 -14.13 -11.70 4.66
N VAL A 259 -14.59 -10.48 4.35
CA VAL A 259 -15.97 -10.23 3.93
C VAL A 259 -16.12 -10.64 2.47
N ASN A 260 -17.09 -11.51 2.20
CA ASN A 260 -17.43 -12.03 0.87
C ASN A 260 -18.95 -11.99 0.61
N ASN A 261 -19.67 -11.12 1.34
CA ASN A 261 -21.10 -10.96 1.24
C ASN A 261 -21.44 -9.47 1.14
N ALA A 262 -22.14 -9.09 0.07
CA ALA A 262 -22.50 -7.70 -0.19
C ALA A 262 -23.37 -7.09 0.91
N ARG A 263 -24.32 -7.84 1.48
CA ARG A 263 -25.17 -7.35 2.57
C ARG A 263 -24.36 -7.05 3.83
N GLN A 264 -23.38 -7.89 4.13
CA GLN A 264 -22.46 -7.64 5.25
C GLN A 264 -21.56 -6.43 4.97
N ARG A 265 -20.99 -6.33 3.76
CA ARG A 265 -20.21 -5.15 3.34
C ARG A 265 -21.00 -3.86 3.54
N ASP A 266 -22.27 -3.88 3.14
CA ASP A 266 -23.13 -2.71 3.16
C ASP A 266 -23.53 -2.28 4.60
N THR A 267 -23.17 -3.02 5.65
CA THR A 267 -23.29 -2.55 7.04
C THR A 267 -22.11 -1.69 7.51
N PHE A 268 -21.06 -1.52 6.70
CA PHE A 268 -19.84 -0.76 7.02
C PHE A 268 -19.71 0.51 6.18
N LYS A 269 -20.82 1.22 5.91
CA LYS A 269 -20.82 2.46 5.09
C LYS A 269 -20.02 3.62 5.69
N ASP A 270 -19.61 3.52 6.95
CA ASP A 270 -18.68 4.44 7.61
C ASP A 270 -17.20 4.15 7.30
N CYS A 271 -16.92 3.11 6.52
CA CYS A 271 -15.60 2.71 6.03
C CYS A 271 -15.55 2.70 4.50
N LEU A 272 -14.35 2.82 3.93
CA LEU A 272 -14.13 2.90 2.48
C LEU A 272 -13.70 1.57 1.86
N CYS A 273 -12.98 0.75 2.62
CA CYS A 273 -12.58 -0.58 2.17
C CYS A 273 -12.33 -1.52 3.34
N PHE A 274 -12.34 -2.81 3.03
CA PHE A 274 -11.89 -3.88 3.90
C PHE A 274 -10.47 -4.29 3.55
N GLU A 275 -9.70 -4.60 4.58
CA GLU A 275 -8.41 -5.24 4.46
C GLU A 275 -8.15 -6.18 5.64
N SER A 276 -7.02 -6.88 5.58
CA SER A 276 -6.57 -7.78 6.63
C SER A 276 -5.18 -7.38 7.13
N ASP A 277 -5.05 -7.26 8.45
CA ASP A 277 -3.82 -7.07 9.23
C ASP A 277 -3.32 -5.62 9.43
N ALA A 278 -3.94 -4.58 8.86
CA ALA A 278 -3.47 -3.18 9.05
C ALA A 278 -3.46 -2.75 10.51
N ALA A 279 -4.50 -3.10 11.27
CA ALA A 279 -4.58 -2.73 12.67
C ALA A 279 -3.38 -3.27 13.47
N GLU A 280 -2.95 -4.48 13.15
CA GLU A 280 -1.86 -5.17 13.85
C GLU A 280 -0.50 -4.56 13.51
N TYR A 281 -0.31 -4.13 12.26
CA TYR A 281 0.84 -3.32 11.89
C TYR A 281 0.85 -1.98 12.63
N MET A 282 -0.29 -1.28 12.68
CA MET A 282 -0.40 0.02 13.36
C MET A 282 -0.18 -0.06 14.87
N ASN A 283 -0.60 -1.15 15.51
CA ASN A 283 -0.36 -1.43 16.92
C ASN A 283 1.13 -1.74 17.21
N SER A 284 1.88 -2.19 16.19
CA SER A 284 3.28 -2.62 16.34
C SER A 284 4.28 -1.52 16.00
N PHE A 285 3.96 -0.58 15.10
CA PHE A 285 4.83 0.56 14.76
C PHE A 285 4.08 1.68 14.01
N PRO A 286 4.66 2.89 13.95
CA PRO A 286 4.04 4.05 13.31
C PRO A 286 3.89 3.84 11.80
N CYS A 287 2.67 3.68 11.28
CA CYS A 287 2.49 3.50 9.84
C CYS A 287 1.19 4.10 9.27
N LEU A 288 1.22 4.40 7.97
CA LEU A 288 0.05 4.73 7.15
C LEU A 288 -0.40 3.51 6.35
N VAL A 289 -1.71 3.35 6.18
CA VAL A 289 -2.31 2.24 5.44
C VAL A 289 -2.75 2.71 4.06
N VAL A 290 -2.28 2.03 3.02
CA VAL A 290 -2.63 2.32 1.61
C VAL A 290 -3.11 1.02 0.96
N ARG A 291 -4.33 1.04 0.42
CA ARG A 291 -4.96 -0.14 -0.19
C ARG A 291 -5.45 0.20 -1.60
N GLY A 292 -5.01 -0.58 -2.57
CA GLY A 292 -5.61 -0.56 -3.90
C GLY A 292 -6.81 -1.48 -3.94
N ILE A 293 -7.89 -1.05 -4.58
CA ILE A 293 -9.15 -1.79 -4.57
C ILE A 293 -9.13 -2.91 -5.61
N SER A 294 -9.24 -4.17 -5.15
CA SER A 294 -9.15 -5.37 -5.99
C SER A 294 -10.46 -6.15 -6.13
N ASP A 295 -11.42 -5.93 -5.24
CA ASP A 295 -12.75 -6.54 -5.26
C ASP A 295 -13.76 -5.68 -4.50
N TYR A 296 -15.02 -6.12 -4.44
CA TYR A 296 -16.12 -5.44 -3.73
C TYR A 296 -16.64 -6.24 -2.54
N CYS A 297 -15.84 -7.14 -1.95
CA CYS A 297 -16.21 -7.93 -0.78
C CYS A 297 -17.57 -8.65 -0.89
N ASP A 298 -17.91 -9.12 -2.09
CA ASP A 298 -19.13 -9.86 -2.39
C ASP A 298 -18.78 -11.24 -2.97
N SER A 299 -19.82 -12.01 -3.32
CA SER A 299 -19.66 -13.33 -3.91
C SER A 299 -19.11 -13.31 -5.34
N HIS A 300 -18.98 -12.13 -5.97
CA HIS A 300 -18.47 -11.93 -7.33
C HIS A 300 -16.95 -11.67 -7.38
N LYS A 301 -16.29 -11.64 -6.21
CA LYS A 301 -14.85 -11.48 -6.05
C LYS A 301 -14.05 -12.41 -6.98
N ASN A 302 -13.10 -11.82 -7.70
CA ASN A 302 -12.17 -12.53 -8.58
C ASN A 302 -10.79 -11.86 -8.59
N ASN A 303 -9.78 -12.55 -9.14
CA ASN A 303 -8.38 -12.10 -9.05
C ASN A 303 -7.93 -11.19 -10.21
N ARG A 304 -8.85 -10.71 -11.06
CA ARG A 304 -8.49 -9.93 -12.26
C ARG A 304 -7.79 -8.61 -11.92
N TRP A 305 -8.26 -7.95 -10.87
CA TRP A 305 -7.82 -6.60 -10.49
C TRP A 305 -6.68 -6.59 -9.46
N GLN A 306 -6.40 -7.72 -8.80
CA GLN A 306 -5.45 -7.81 -7.69
C GLN A 306 -4.05 -7.25 -8.03
N MET A 307 -3.56 -7.54 -9.23
CA MET A 307 -2.24 -7.12 -9.67
C MET A 307 -2.20 -5.60 -9.93
N TYR A 308 -3.19 -5.08 -10.67
CA TYR A 308 -3.30 -3.64 -10.93
C TYR A 308 -3.53 -2.83 -9.66
N ALA A 309 -4.43 -3.29 -8.78
CA ALA A 309 -4.70 -2.68 -7.48
C ALA A 309 -3.43 -2.57 -6.60
N ALA A 310 -2.61 -3.62 -6.54
CA ALA A 310 -1.34 -3.55 -5.83
C ALA A 310 -0.39 -2.51 -6.44
N ALA A 311 -0.35 -2.38 -7.77
CA ALA A 311 0.45 -1.35 -8.43
C ALA A 311 -0.06 0.06 -8.18
N THR A 312 -1.38 0.31 -8.16
CA THR A 312 -1.93 1.65 -7.90
C THR A 312 -1.66 2.07 -6.46
N ALA A 313 -1.80 1.16 -5.49
CA ALA A 313 -1.42 1.38 -4.09
C ALA A 313 0.08 1.72 -3.94
N ALA A 314 0.95 0.94 -4.58
CA ALA A 314 2.39 1.16 -4.54
C ALA A 314 2.79 2.47 -5.22
N ALA A 315 2.15 2.82 -6.33
CA ALA A 315 2.37 4.08 -7.02
C ALA A 315 1.97 5.28 -6.15
N TYR A 316 0.85 5.19 -5.42
CA TYR A 316 0.47 6.22 -4.46
C TYR A 316 1.48 6.32 -3.32
N ALA A 317 1.96 5.20 -2.77
CA ALA A 317 2.99 5.21 -1.73
C ALA A 317 4.30 5.87 -2.22
N LYS A 318 4.67 5.68 -3.49
CA LYS A 318 5.80 6.39 -4.11
C LYS A 318 5.55 7.88 -4.19
N GLU A 319 4.37 8.29 -4.67
CA GLU A 319 3.99 9.71 -4.75
C GLU A 319 4.04 10.36 -3.36
N LEU A 320 3.52 9.67 -2.33
CA LEU A 320 3.54 10.08 -0.93
C LEU A 320 4.94 10.38 -0.41
N LEU A 321 5.89 9.47 -0.61
CA LEU A 321 7.28 9.72 -0.20
C LEU A 321 7.94 10.80 -1.07
N GLY A 322 7.50 10.95 -2.33
CA GLY A 322 7.96 11.96 -3.27
C GLY A 322 7.74 13.40 -2.80
N ILE A 323 6.63 13.68 -2.12
CA ILE A 323 6.36 15.03 -1.59
C ILE A 323 7.10 15.31 -0.28
N MET A 324 7.55 14.26 0.42
CA MET A 324 8.17 14.38 1.73
C MET A 324 9.65 14.76 1.61
N HIS A 325 10.11 15.55 2.56
CA HIS A 325 11.53 15.83 2.72
C HIS A 325 12.25 14.57 3.16
N ALA A 326 13.22 14.12 2.37
CA ALA A 326 14.10 13.05 2.80
C ALA A 326 15.02 13.59 3.90
N GLY A 327 15.10 12.88 5.02
CA GLY A 327 15.92 13.29 6.17
C GLY A 327 17.33 13.71 5.74
N SER A 328 17.70 14.93 6.13
CA SER A 328 18.94 15.60 5.72
C SER A 328 20.15 15.06 6.49
N GLU A 329 20.70 13.93 6.03
CA GLU A 329 22.14 13.62 6.25
C GLU A 329 22.99 14.04 5.03
N TRP A 330 22.35 14.50 3.95
CA TRP A 330 23.03 14.81 2.69
C TRP A 330 23.79 16.14 2.66
N ILE A 331 23.59 17.03 3.63
CA ILE A 331 24.28 18.35 3.64
C ILE A 331 25.71 18.24 4.18
N HIS A 332 26.03 17.28 5.05
CA HIS A 332 27.37 17.23 5.68
C HIS A 332 28.42 16.47 4.86
N ILE A 333 28.02 15.56 3.96
CA ILE A 333 28.99 14.72 3.21
C ILE A 333 29.67 15.51 2.08
N GLN A 334 29.00 16.52 1.49
CA GLN A 334 29.59 17.36 0.44
C GLN A 334 30.49 18.48 0.99
N GLN A 335 30.32 18.88 2.26
CA GLN A 335 31.20 19.87 2.91
C GLN A 335 32.52 19.22 3.40
N GLN A 336 32.47 18.01 3.96
CA GLN A 336 33.69 17.31 4.39
C GLN A 336 34.58 16.81 3.25
N GLN A 337 34.08 16.66 2.02
CA GLN A 337 34.91 16.36 0.85
C GLN A 337 35.55 17.59 0.20
N LYS A 338 35.09 18.81 0.53
CA LYS A 338 35.70 20.06 0.04
C LYS A 338 36.74 20.67 0.99
N GLU A 339 36.79 20.22 2.24
CA GLU A 339 37.67 20.81 3.27
C GLU A 339 38.88 19.94 3.65
N LYS A 340 39.33 19.00 2.82
CA LYS A 340 40.66 18.40 3.01
C LYS A 340 41.72 19.36 2.47
N PRO A 341 42.56 20.01 3.32
CA PRO A 341 43.72 20.74 2.82
C PRO A 341 44.68 19.73 2.18
N SER A 342 45.19 20.08 1.01
CA SER A 342 46.28 19.35 0.35
C SER A 342 47.54 19.44 1.21
N CYS A 343 47.72 18.49 2.12
CA CYS A 343 49.02 18.24 2.72
C CYS A 343 49.84 17.44 1.69
N CYS A 344 50.67 18.13 0.92
CA CYS A 344 51.80 17.52 0.22
C CYS A 344 53.06 18.29 0.62
N ILE A 345 53.79 17.62 1.49
CA ILE A 345 55.19 17.83 1.82
C ILE A 345 55.99 17.48 0.56
N MET A 346 56.81 18.41 0.08
CA MET A 346 58.22 18.19 -0.24
C MET A 346 58.94 19.53 -0.28
#